data_AF-V9IC52-F1
#
_entry.id   AF-V9IC52-F1
#
_cell.length_a   1.000
_cell.length_b   1.000
_cell.length_c   1.000
_cell.angle_alpha   90.00
_cell.angle_beta   90.00
_cell.angle_gamma   90.00
#
_symmetry.space_group_name_H-M   'P 1'
#
loop_
_entity.id
_entity.type
_entity.pdbx_description
1 polymer ?
#
loop_
_entity_poly.entity_id
_entity_poly.type
_entity_poly.pdbx_seq_one_letter_code
_entity_poly.pdbx_strand_id
1 'polypeptide(L)'
;MTSAEHFISLITVASAKKLATALVLCFILYHGLMHIIYGSDSCKWLLTEGRYKGDKEWQPYGCMMHYYTQTDSRRCLRYLAFMGHHNHFVFIGDVRIRQLYKSFISQFIVDGKASDLTELPENSDLNFNDAQLRLNVQFLWRPQLDNTMIEDLRSWMKTDAPSLIISGCGAMTILANNNSDTQLYSEYSMGLVRLVQPVDFLAKKNTKYLWMLQDPVVKERLPAQLSGIDNRQINLCNKAAIKILSHSEVHIWESSKLVGAGVLEQSPDGYLASPLSLRHKIQILLNTYCNDHMNFDDGSCCSYPEPATILQLLSLSTLALCIIIGGGMWLYRKFCYYRTEISYLRVEMENTEEANNSETIQIEQPEVQDFYTLMTSLALLSIILSYFYLCDRTNFFMKENKYYSEFSFWLPLGYILALGLFFTEDRERGPRTLNREQTDEWKGLMQAVVLIYHVTGAKNVLPIYMYLRLINSAYLFLSGYGHFCYFWQTGDVSLIRFARVCIKKCKFY
;
A
#
# COMPACT_ATOMS: atom_id res chain seq x y z
N MET A 1 -5.47 47.51 -1.95
CA MET A 1 -5.30 46.09 -2.32
C MET A 1 -6.66 45.48 -2.54
N THR A 2 -6.93 44.98 -3.73
CA THR A 2 -8.12 44.16 -4.01
C THR A 2 -8.00 42.80 -3.29
N SER A 3 -9.12 42.10 -3.09
CA SER A 3 -9.09 40.75 -2.51
C SER A 3 -8.20 39.78 -3.31
N ALA A 4 -8.07 40.01 -4.62
CA ALA A 4 -7.21 39.22 -5.51
C ALA A 4 -5.72 39.53 -5.29
N GLU A 5 -5.33 40.80 -5.18
CA GLU A 5 -3.95 41.20 -4.87
C GLU A 5 -3.51 40.70 -3.49
N HIS A 6 -4.41 40.71 -2.51
CA HIS A 6 -4.12 40.13 -1.20
C HIS A 6 -3.92 38.62 -1.27
N PHE A 7 -4.76 37.91 -2.04
CA PHE A 7 -4.59 36.48 -2.26
C PHE A 7 -3.26 36.15 -2.95
N ILE A 8 -2.89 36.89 -4.00
CA ILE A 8 -1.60 36.72 -4.70
C ILE A 8 -0.43 36.98 -3.75
N SER A 9 -0.52 37.99 -2.89
CA SER A 9 0.52 38.28 -1.88
C SER A 9 0.75 37.15 -0.86
N LEU A 10 -0.25 36.28 -0.67
CA LEU A 10 -0.16 35.11 0.20
C LEU A 10 0.49 33.90 -0.49
N ILE A 11 0.55 33.86 -1.83
CA ILE A 11 1.17 32.79 -2.62
C ILE A 11 2.68 33.00 -2.64
N THR A 12 3.33 32.69 -1.53
CA THR A 12 4.79 32.73 -1.40
C THR A 12 5.36 31.34 -1.17
N VAL A 13 6.65 31.15 -1.46
CA VAL A 13 7.37 29.91 -1.15
C VAL A 13 7.30 29.58 0.35
N ALA A 14 7.29 30.59 1.22
CA ALA A 14 7.17 30.39 2.66
C ALA A 14 5.76 29.87 3.04
N SER A 15 4.71 30.43 2.45
CA SER A 15 3.33 29.95 2.64
C SER A 15 3.16 28.53 2.11
N ALA A 16 3.71 28.22 0.93
CA ALA A 16 3.66 26.88 0.34
C ALA A 16 4.36 25.83 1.23
N LYS A 17 5.53 26.17 1.80
CA LYS A 17 6.22 25.29 2.76
C LYS A 17 5.40 25.05 4.01
N LYS A 18 4.81 26.11 4.60
CA LYS A 18 3.94 25.98 5.79
C LYS A 18 2.72 25.10 5.50
N LEU A 19 2.07 25.32 4.35
CA LEU A 19 0.93 24.51 3.91
C LEU A 19 1.34 23.05 3.71
N ALA A 20 2.45 22.78 3.02
CA ALA A 20 2.94 21.43 2.82
C ALA A 20 3.27 20.72 4.15
N THR A 21 3.92 21.40 5.09
CA THR A 21 4.18 20.86 6.43
C THR A 21 2.88 20.58 7.19
N ALA A 22 1.90 21.49 7.13
CA ALA A 22 0.60 21.28 7.75
C ALA A 22 -0.13 20.07 7.14
N LEU A 23 -0.12 19.93 5.82
CA LEU A 23 -0.72 18.79 5.12
C LEU A 23 -0.08 17.47 5.55
N VAL A 24 1.26 17.39 5.58
CA VAL A 24 1.98 16.18 6.04
C VAL A 24 1.58 15.81 7.47
N LEU A 25 1.51 16.78 8.39
CA LEU A 25 1.08 16.53 9.77
C LEU A 25 -0.37 16.06 9.83
N CYS A 26 -1.28 16.68 9.07
CA CYS A 26 -2.68 16.26 8.99
C CYS A 26 -2.81 14.82 8.48
N PHE A 27 -2.06 14.45 7.43
CA PHE A 27 -2.06 13.08 6.91
C PHE A 27 -1.51 12.08 7.94
N ILE A 28 -0.44 12.44 8.65
CA ILE A 28 0.09 11.58 9.72
C ILE A 28 -0.95 11.38 10.81
N LEU A 29 -1.60 12.45 11.29
CA LEU A 29 -2.63 12.34 12.33
C LEU A 29 -3.84 11.53 11.86
N TYR A 30 -4.32 11.77 10.64
CA TYR A 30 -5.44 11.04 10.05
C TYR A 30 -5.15 9.54 9.94
N HIS A 31 -4.02 9.17 9.34
CA HIS A 31 -3.64 7.75 9.23
C HIS A 31 -3.39 7.14 10.60
N GLY A 32 -2.76 7.86 11.53
CA GLY A 32 -2.57 7.40 12.90
C GLY A 32 -3.89 7.07 13.59
N LEU A 33 -4.90 7.94 13.45
CA LEU A 33 -6.25 7.68 13.98
C LEU A 33 -6.90 6.46 13.31
N MET A 34 -6.77 6.33 11.98
CA MET A 34 -7.29 5.17 11.25
C MET A 34 -6.66 3.85 11.73
N HIS A 35 -5.35 3.81 11.96
CA HIS A 35 -4.66 2.62 12.48
C HIS A 35 -5.11 2.26 13.90
N ILE A 36 -5.40 3.25 14.75
CA ILE A 36 -5.93 3.02 16.09
C ILE A 36 -7.34 2.42 16.04
N ILE A 37 -8.20 2.88 15.13
CA ILE A 37 -9.61 2.45 15.03
C ILE A 37 -9.76 1.11 14.31
N TYR A 38 -9.07 0.93 13.17
CA TYR A 38 -9.29 -0.19 12.26
C TYR A 38 -8.18 -1.24 12.28
N GLY A 39 -7.08 -0.97 12.99
CA GLY A 39 -5.86 -1.80 13.01
C GLY A 39 -4.95 -1.55 11.81
N SER A 40 -3.79 -2.18 11.83
CA SER A 40 -2.71 -2.02 10.84
C SER A 40 -2.39 -3.30 10.05
N ASP A 41 -3.29 -4.30 10.10
CA ASP A 41 -3.08 -5.62 9.49
C ASP A 41 -3.39 -5.57 7.99
N SER A 42 -2.34 -5.53 7.17
CA SER A 42 -2.47 -5.53 5.71
C SER A 42 -3.06 -6.84 5.16
N CYS A 43 -3.00 -7.93 5.94
CA CYS A 43 -3.58 -9.20 5.55
C CYS A 43 -5.10 -9.22 5.72
N LYS A 44 -5.60 -8.57 6.77
CA LYS A 44 -7.03 -8.30 6.92
C LYS A 44 -7.56 -7.43 5.78
N TRP A 45 -6.83 -6.37 5.41
CA TRP A 45 -7.24 -5.50 4.30
C TRP A 45 -7.28 -6.23 2.96
N LEU A 46 -6.29 -7.10 2.68
CA LEU A 46 -6.25 -7.94 1.48
C LEU A 46 -7.51 -8.81 1.32
N LEU A 47 -8.03 -9.34 2.44
CA LEU A 47 -9.19 -10.24 2.45
C LEU A 47 -10.54 -9.52 2.49
N THR A 48 -10.58 -8.23 2.81
CA THR A 48 -11.84 -7.49 3.06
C THR A 48 -12.22 -6.59 1.88
N GLU A 49 -11.36 -5.65 1.51
CA GLU A 49 -11.71 -4.57 0.59
C GLU A 49 -10.75 -4.44 -0.61
N GLY A 50 -11.25 -3.85 -1.68
CA GLY A 50 -10.47 -3.50 -2.86
C GLY A 50 -11.34 -3.06 -4.02
N ARG A 51 -10.71 -2.75 -5.14
CA ARG A 51 -11.39 -2.31 -6.37
C ARG A 51 -10.65 -2.77 -7.62
N TYR A 52 -11.38 -2.82 -8.72
CA TYR A 52 -10.78 -2.90 -10.04
C TYR A 52 -10.26 -1.54 -10.48
N LYS A 53 -9.04 -1.52 -11.00
CA LYS A 53 -8.47 -0.38 -11.70
C LYS A 53 -8.96 -0.34 -13.16
N GLY A 54 -8.67 0.76 -13.87
CA GLY A 54 -9.10 0.93 -15.27
C GLY A 54 -8.54 -0.12 -16.25
N ASP A 55 -7.43 -0.77 -15.89
CA ASP A 55 -6.80 -1.88 -16.62
C ASP A 55 -7.41 -3.26 -16.28
N LYS A 56 -8.49 -3.30 -15.49
CA LYS A 56 -9.12 -4.53 -14.96
C LYS A 56 -8.20 -5.38 -14.08
N GLU A 57 -7.13 -4.80 -13.53
CA GLU A 57 -6.35 -5.45 -12.46
C GLU A 57 -6.98 -5.17 -11.10
N TRP A 58 -6.97 -6.19 -10.23
CA TRP A 58 -7.48 -6.07 -8.86
C TRP A 58 -6.48 -5.34 -7.97
N GLN A 59 -6.95 -4.35 -7.23
CA GLN A 59 -6.17 -3.57 -6.28
C GLN A 59 -6.83 -3.67 -4.89
N PRO A 60 -6.21 -4.39 -3.93
CA PRO A 60 -6.68 -4.39 -2.55
C PRO A 60 -6.60 -3.01 -1.91
N TYR A 61 -7.37 -2.83 -0.85
CA TYR A 61 -7.32 -1.61 -0.06
C TYR A 61 -6.03 -1.55 0.77
N GLY A 62 -5.35 -0.41 0.77
CA GLY A 62 -4.26 -0.10 1.70
C GLY A 62 -2.93 -0.84 1.49
N CYS A 63 -2.84 -1.85 0.61
CA CYS A 63 -1.61 -2.60 0.37
C CYS A 63 -1.42 -3.01 -1.10
N MET A 64 -0.18 -3.34 -1.47
CA MET A 64 0.20 -3.81 -2.81
C MET A 64 0.38 -5.31 -2.82
N MET A 65 -0.23 -6.00 -3.79
CA MET A 65 0.03 -7.42 -4.02
C MET A 65 1.27 -7.59 -4.89
N HIS A 66 2.08 -8.59 -4.56
CA HIS A 66 3.07 -9.14 -5.47
C HIS A 66 2.37 -10.04 -6.50
N TYR A 67 2.83 -9.99 -7.75
CA TYR A 67 2.34 -10.87 -8.79
C TYR A 67 3.12 -12.19 -8.79
N TYR A 68 2.52 -13.25 -8.26
CA TYR A 68 3.12 -14.57 -8.23
C TYR A 68 3.08 -15.23 -9.60
N THR A 69 4.25 -15.43 -10.20
CA THR A 69 4.43 -16.35 -11.32
C THR A 69 4.40 -17.81 -10.82
N GLN A 70 4.28 -18.79 -11.74
CA GLN A 70 4.39 -20.20 -11.38
C GLN A 70 5.74 -20.50 -10.72
N THR A 71 6.83 -19.88 -11.19
CA THR A 71 8.16 -20.00 -10.59
C THR A 71 8.22 -19.45 -9.17
N ASP A 72 7.63 -18.28 -8.92
CA ASP A 72 7.61 -17.67 -7.58
C ASP A 72 6.77 -18.49 -6.60
N SER A 73 5.64 -19.02 -7.08
CA SER A 73 4.72 -19.84 -6.29
C SER A 73 5.42 -21.13 -5.83
N ARG A 74 6.09 -21.82 -6.77
CA ARG A 74 6.87 -23.04 -6.46
C ARG A 74 8.06 -22.74 -5.54
N ARG A 75 8.72 -21.58 -5.73
CA ARG A 75 9.83 -21.13 -4.87
C ARG A 75 9.37 -20.91 -3.43
N CYS A 76 8.24 -20.24 -3.23
CA CYS A 76 7.64 -20.05 -1.90
C CYS A 76 7.39 -21.39 -1.20
N LEU A 77 6.64 -22.30 -1.83
CA LEU A 77 6.29 -23.56 -1.19
C LEU A 77 7.52 -24.43 -0.90
N ARG A 78 8.53 -24.41 -1.78
CA ARG A 78 9.80 -25.09 -1.54
C ARG A 78 10.56 -24.50 -0.35
N TYR A 79 10.60 -23.18 -0.23
CA TYR A 79 11.21 -22.50 0.91
C TYR A 79 10.52 -22.89 2.22
N LEU A 80 9.18 -22.86 2.25
CA LEU A 80 8.41 -23.27 3.42
C LEU A 80 8.63 -24.75 3.78
N ALA A 81 8.65 -25.63 2.78
CA ALA A 81 8.94 -27.04 2.97
C ALA A 81 10.35 -27.28 3.54
N PHE A 82 11.33 -26.48 3.13
CA PHE A 82 12.69 -26.49 3.67
C PHE A 82 12.74 -26.03 5.13
N MET A 83 11.97 -25.00 5.48
CA MET A 83 11.83 -24.51 6.86
C MET A 83 10.98 -25.45 7.76
N GLY A 84 10.57 -26.61 7.25
CA GLY A 84 9.85 -27.63 8.01
C GLY A 84 8.32 -27.50 7.99
N HIS A 85 7.76 -26.56 7.23
CA HIS A 85 6.32 -26.46 7.07
C HIS A 85 5.77 -27.55 6.14
N HIS A 86 4.62 -28.10 6.49
CA HIS A 86 3.84 -28.95 5.59
C HIS A 86 2.87 -28.06 4.80
N ASN A 87 2.97 -28.08 3.48
CA ASN A 87 2.09 -27.29 2.62
C ASN A 87 0.78 -28.06 2.37
N HIS A 88 -0.08 -28.10 3.39
CA HIS A 88 -1.35 -28.82 3.34
C HIS A 88 -2.53 -27.85 3.18
N PHE A 89 -3.15 -27.85 2.00
CA PHE A 89 -4.29 -27.01 1.65
C PHE A 89 -5.54 -27.86 1.47
N VAL A 90 -6.67 -27.39 2.00
CA VAL A 90 -7.96 -28.07 1.81
C VAL A 90 -9.02 -27.09 1.31
N PHE A 91 -9.68 -27.44 0.21
CA PHE A 91 -10.79 -26.71 -0.38
C PHE A 91 -12.09 -27.47 -0.11
N ILE A 92 -13.07 -26.86 0.56
CA ILE A 92 -14.33 -27.51 0.97
C ILE A 92 -15.51 -26.74 0.42
N GLY A 93 -16.33 -27.35 -0.43
CA GLY A 93 -17.50 -26.64 -0.92
C GLY A 93 -18.16 -27.21 -2.17
N ASP A 94 -18.78 -26.30 -2.91
CA ASP A 94 -19.48 -26.59 -4.16
C ASP A 94 -18.58 -26.42 -5.40
N VAL A 95 -19.21 -26.37 -6.58
CA VAL A 95 -18.53 -26.25 -7.87
C VAL A 95 -17.66 -24.98 -7.99
N ARG A 96 -17.98 -23.87 -7.30
CA ARG A 96 -17.14 -22.64 -7.35
C ARG A 96 -15.85 -22.81 -6.57
N ILE A 97 -15.92 -23.48 -5.41
CA ILE A 97 -14.71 -23.87 -4.67
C ILE A 97 -13.90 -24.91 -5.46
N ARG A 98 -14.57 -25.83 -6.17
CA ARG A 98 -13.89 -26.76 -7.09
C ARG A 98 -13.17 -26.03 -8.23
N GLN A 99 -13.76 -24.99 -8.81
CA GLN A 99 -13.08 -24.15 -9.81
C GLN A 99 -11.83 -23.48 -9.23
N LEU A 100 -11.95 -22.92 -8.02
CA LEU A 100 -10.83 -22.30 -7.32
C LEU A 100 -9.70 -23.30 -7.06
N TYR A 101 -10.02 -24.52 -6.60
CA TYR A 101 -9.06 -25.62 -6.43
C TYR A 101 -8.32 -25.95 -7.74
N LYS A 102 -9.05 -26.10 -8.85
CA LYS A 102 -8.44 -26.38 -10.16
C LYS A 102 -7.50 -25.25 -10.59
N SER A 103 -7.92 -23.99 -10.45
CA SER A 103 -7.09 -22.83 -10.74
C SER A 103 -5.86 -22.75 -9.82
N PHE A 104 -6.00 -23.09 -8.54
CA PHE A 104 -4.88 -23.10 -7.60
C PHE A 104 -3.82 -24.13 -7.99
N ILE A 105 -4.23 -25.36 -8.32
CA ILE A 105 -3.29 -26.41 -8.77
C ILE A 105 -2.60 -26.03 -10.07
N SER A 106 -3.32 -25.40 -11.01
CA SER A 106 -2.74 -24.96 -12.28
C SER A 106 -1.56 -23.98 -12.11
N GLN A 107 -1.48 -23.27 -10.98
CA GLN A 107 -0.36 -22.41 -10.65
C GLN A 107 0.96 -23.18 -10.42
N PHE A 108 0.88 -24.48 -10.08
CA PHE A 108 2.03 -25.29 -9.71
C PHE A 108 2.43 -26.34 -10.77
N ILE A 109 1.59 -26.56 -11.78
CA ILE A 109 1.87 -27.46 -12.91
C ILE A 109 2.64 -26.71 -14.00
N VAL A 110 3.88 -27.13 -14.26
CA VAL A 110 4.80 -26.48 -15.23
C VAL A 110 4.84 -27.21 -16.58
N ASP A 111 4.69 -28.55 -16.59
CA ASP A 111 4.84 -29.37 -17.80
C ASP A 111 3.57 -30.19 -18.10
N GLY A 112 2.84 -29.83 -19.16
CA GLY A 112 1.96 -30.71 -19.96
C GLY A 112 0.74 -31.40 -19.33
N LYS A 113 0.64 -31.53 -18.00
CA LYS A 113 -0.45 -32.27 -17.31
C LYS A 113 -1.71 -31.43 -17.05
N ALA A 114 -1.92 -30.37 -17.82
CA ALA A 114 -3.16 -29.60 -17.74
C ALA A 114 -4.38 -30.41 -18.21
N SER A 115 -4.16 -31.38 -19.11
CA SER A 115 -5.19 -32.32 -19.60
C SER A 115 -5.80 -33.19 -18.49
N ASP A 116 -5.03 -33.52 -17.44
CA ASP A 116 -5.50 -34.35 -16.33
C ASP A 116 -6.53 -33.63 -15.45
N LEU A 117 -6.56 -32.28 -15.45
CA LEU A 117 -7.53 -31.49 -14.68
C LEU A 117 -8.91 -31.41 -15.35
N THR A 118 -9.00 -31.71 -16.64
CA THR A 118 -10.24 -31.74 -17.44
C THR A 118 -11.04 -33.03 -17.23
N GLU A 119 -10.39 -34.16 -16.93
CA GLU A 119 -11.03 -35.48 -16.78
C GLU A 119 -11.34 -35.87 -15.32
N LEU A 120 -11.29 -34.91 -14.40
CA LEU A 120 -11.53 -35.19 -12.98
C LEU A 120 -12.99 -35.57 -12.71
N PRO A 121 -13.26 -36.64 -11.94
CA PRO A 121 -14.61 -37.08 -11.62
C PRO A 121 -15.45 -35.95 -11.05
N GLU A 122 -16.70 -35.86 -11.52
CA GLU A 122 -17.64 -34.85 -11.06
C GLU A 122 -18.16 -35.17 -9.65
N ASN A 123 -18.35 -34.12 -8.85
CA ASN A 123 -18.97 -34.20 -7.53
C ASN A 123 -18.30 -35.19 -6.56
N SER A 124 -16.99 -35.37 -6.67
CA SER A 124 -16.20 -36.24 -5.80
C SER A 124 -15.07 -35.47 -5.10
N ASP A 125 -14.57 -36.07 -4.03
CA ASP A 125 -13.36 -35.60 -3.37
C ASP A 125 -12.15 -35.82 -4.31
N LEU A 126 -11.20 -34.87 -4.29
CA LEU A 126 -10.02 -34.87 -5.16
C LEU A 126 -8.77 -34.61 -4.30
N ASN A 127 -7.62 -35.12 -4.76
CA ASN A 127 -6.36 -34.92 -4.09
C ASN A 127 -5.23 -34.68 -5.10
N PHE A 128 -4.37 -33.72 -4.82
CA PHE A 128 -3.17 -33.41 -5.60
C PHE A 128 -1.96 -33.35 -4.68
N ASN A 129 -0.91 -34.11 -5.03
CA ASN A 129 0.33 -34.16 -4.26
C ASN A 129 1.53 -33.82 -5.15
N ASP A 130 2.39 -32.91 -4.67
CA ASP A 130 3.71 -32.65 -5.25
C ASP A 130 4.77 -32.90 -4.16
N ALA A 131 5.49 -34.02 -4.30
CA ALA A 131 6.50 -34.44 -3.35
C ALA A 131 7.70 -33.48 -3.29
N GLN A 132 8.03 -32.80 -4.40
CA GLN A 132 9.15 -31.85 -4.43
C GLN A 132 8.85 -30.58 -3.63
N LEU A 133 7.58 -30.20 -3.56
CA LEU A 133 7.11 -29.04 -2.81
C LEU A 133 6.58 -29.39 -1.42
N ARG A 134 6.57 -30.70 -1.04
CA ARG A 134 5.82 -31.23 0.11
C ARG A 134 4.40 -30.65 0.17
N LEU A 135 3.77 -30.54 -1.00
CA LEU A 135 2.47 -29.93 -1.20
C LEU A 135 1.41 -31.01 -1.30
N ASN A 136 0.37 -30.91 -0.47
CA ASN A 136 -0.83 -31.72 -0.50
C ASN A 136 -2.02 -30.76 -0.60
N VAL A 137 -2.78 -30.84 -1.70
CA VAL A 137 -3.97 -30.02 -1.95
C VAL A 137 -5.17 -30.93 -2.11
N GLN A 138 -6.14 -30.81 -1.21
CA GLN A 138 -7.35 -31.61 -1.22
C GLN A 138 -8.56 -30.76 -1.60
N PHE A 139 -9.50 -31.36 -2.30
CA PHE A 139 -10.83 -30.82 -2.50
C PHE A 139 -11.85 -31.79 -1.93
N LEU A 140 -12.70 -31.32 -1.02
CA LEU A 140 -13.80 -32.09 -0.44
C LEU A 140 -15.12 -31.55 -1.00
N TRP A 141 -15.87 -32.40 -1.69
CA TRP A 141 -17.16 -32.05 -2.26
C TRP A 141 -18.22 -31.99 -1.15
N ARG A 142 -18.48 -30.79 -0.64
CA ARG A 142 -19.44 -30.51 0.44
C ARG A 142 -20.32 -29.32 0.02
N PRO A 143 -21.33 -29.53 -0.83
CA PRO A 143 -22.11 -28.45 -1.43
C PRO A 143 -23.09 -27.78 -0.44
N GLN A 144 -23.21 -28.29 0.79
CA GLN A 144 -24.06 -27.78 1.85
C GLN A 144 -23.34 -27.81 3.20
N LEU A 145 -23.83 -26.98 4.14
CA LEU A 145 -23.40 -26.95 5.53
C LEU A 145 -24.06 -28.08 6.35
N ASP A 146 -23.65 -29.31 6.10
CA ASP A 146 -24.22 -30.51 6.71
C ASP A 146 -23.29 -31.19 7.73
N ASN A 147 -23.71 -32.33 8.27
CA ASN A 147 -22.92 -33.09 9.25
C ASN A 147 -21.58 -33.55 8.69
N THR A 148 -21.49 -33.86 7.40
CA THR A 148 -20.29 -34.40 6.78
C THR A 148 -19.17 -33.35 6.77
N MET A 149 -19.49 -32.11 6.43
CA MET A 149 -18.54 -31.00 6.51
C MET A 149 -18.05 -30.74 7.94
N ILE A 150 -18.94 -30.86 8.94
CA ILE A 150 -18.57 -30.69 10.35
C ILE A 150 -17.69 -31.85 10.84
N GLU A 151 -17.96 -33.07 10.39
CA GLU A 151 -17.19 -34.28 10.73
C GLU A 151 -15.78 -34.22 10.15
N ASP A 152 -15.61 -33.74 8.92
CA ASP A 152 -14.31 -33.49 8.31
C ASP A 152 -13.47 -32.55 9.19
N LEU A 153 -14.04 -31.42 9.62
CA LEU A 153 -13.35 -30.46 10.52
C LEU A 153 -13.03 -31.05 11.89
N ARG A 154 -13.96 -31.83 12.46
CA ARG A 154 -13.75 -32.51 13.74
C ARG A 154 -12.68 -33.59 13.68
N SER A 155 -12.48 -34.21 12.52
CA SER A 155 -11.43 -35.21 12.33
C SER A 155 -10.04 -34.60 12.55
N TRP A 156 -9.80 -33.41 11.98
CA TRP A 156 -8.54 -32.66 12.11
C TRP A 156 -8.31 -32.05 13.50
N MET A 157 -9.35 -31.99 14.34
CA MET A 157 -9.13 -31.68 15.76
C MET A 157 -8.26 -32.77 16.41
N LYS A 158 -8.45 -34.03 16.00
CA LYS A 158 -7.77 -35.21 16.57
C LYS A 158 -6.48 -35.58 15.82
N THR A 159 -6.40 -35.30 14.52
CA THR A 159 -5.25 -35.63 13.66
C THR A 159 -4.43 -34.38 13.32
N ASP A 160 -3.47 -34.53 12.41
CA ASP A 160 -2.71 -33.41 11.86
C ASP A 160 -3.64 -32.49 11.05
N ALA A 161 -3.63 -31.22 11.40
CA ALA A 161 -4.50 -30.23 10.79
C ALA A 161 -3.88 -29.63 9.51
N PRO A 162 -4.68 -29.24 8.52
CA PRO A 162 -4.21 -28.48 7.37
C PRO A 162 -3.63 -27.12 7.75
N SER A 163 -2.75 -26.57 6.91
CA SER A 163 -2.19 -25.23 7.08
C SER A 163 -3.19 -24.15 6.67
N LEU A 164 -3.95 -24.40 5.59
CA LEU A 164 -4.97 -23.48 5.10
C LEU A 164 -6.21 -24.27 4.64
N ILE A 165 -7.37 -23.89 5.18
CA ILE A 165 -8.68 -24.41 4.75
C ILE A 165 -9.44 -23.27 4.08
N ILE A 166 -9.89 -23.49 2.84
CA ILE A 166 -10.74 -22.57 2.10
C ILE A 166 -12.09 -23.22 1.94
N SER A 167 -13.14 -22.55 2.40
CA SER A 167 -14.49 -23.09 2.37
C SER A 167 -15.50 -22.12 1.81
N GLY A 168 -16.56 -22.64 1.20
CA GLY A 168 -17.67 -21.83 0.74
C GLY A 168 -18.72 -22.68 0.04
N CYS A 169 -19.97 -22.50 0.42
CA CYS A 169 -21.10 -23.14 -0.22
C CYS A 169 -22.37 -22.34 0.07
N GLY A 170 -23.40 -22.50 -0.76
CA GLY A 170 -24.68 -21.85 -0.51
C GLY A 170 -25.72 -22.10 -1.59
N ALA A 171 -25.29 -22.34 -2.84
CA ALA A 171 -26.20 -22.56 -3.95
C ALA A 171 -27.18 -23.72 -3.71
N MET A 172 -26.70 -24.85 -3.19
CA MET A 172 -27.57 -26.00 -2.93
C MET A 172 -28.58 -25.74 -1.79
N THR A 173 -28.20 -25.00 -0.75
CA THR A 173 -29.12 -24.59 0.33
C THR A 173 -30.18 -23.60 -0.17
N ILE A 174 -29.79 -22.69 -1.07
CA ILE A 174 -30.71 -21.76 -1.74
C ILE A 174 -31.72 -22.53 -2.57
N LEU A 175 -31.27 -23.47 -3.41
CA LEU A 175 -32.15 -24.28 -4.24
C LEU A 175 -33.12 -25.12 -3.41
N ALA A 176 -32.70 -25.65 -2.27
CA ALA A 176 -33.55 -26.38 -1.35
C ALA A 176 -34.63 -25.50 -0.68
N ASN A 177 -34.34 -24.21 -0.47
CA ASN A 177 -35.21 -23.26 0.25
C ASN A 177 -35.74 -22.13 -0.63
N ASN A 178 -35.84 -22.35 -1.94
CA ASN A 178 -36.09 -21.27 -2.89
C ASN A 178 -37.38 -20.47 -2.62
N ASN A 179 -38.34 -21.09 -1.93
CA ASN A 179 -39.64 -20.48 -1.64
C ASN A 179 -39.71 -19.69 -0.32
N SER A 180 -38.66 -19.70 0.52
CA SER A 180 -38.70 -19.12 1.87
C SER A 180 -37.36 -18.55 2.34
N ASP A 181 -37.23 -17.22 2.28
CA ASP A 181 -36.05 -16.49 2.77
C ASP A 181 -35.79 -16.70 4.28
N THR A 182 -36.86 -16.84 5.07
CA THR A 182 -36.77 -17.03 6.53
C THR A 182 -36.21 -18.41 6.87
N GLN A 183 -36.69 -19.45 6.17
CA GLN A 183 -36.19 -20.81 6.33
C GLN A 183 -34.75 -20.92 5.83
N LEU A 184 -34.44 -20.36 4.65
CA LEU A 184 -33.09 -20.27 4.12
C LEU A 184 -32.13 -19.65 5.13
N TYR A 185 -32.46 -18.47 5.67
CA TYR A 185 -31.62 -17.79 6.65
C TYR A 185 -31.42 -18.63 7.90
N SER A 186 -32.48 -19.26 8.43
CA SER A 186 -32.41 -20.08 9.63
C SER A 186 -31.54 -21.33 9.44
N GLU A 187 -31.79 -22.12 8.39
CA GLU A 187 -31.03 -23.34 8.10
C GLU A 187 -29.56 -23.05 7.83
N TYR A 188 -29.28 -22.04 6.99
CA TYR A 188 -27.92 -21.64 6.68
C TYR A 188 -27.19 -21.12 7.93
N SER A 189 -27.86 -20.32 8.77
CA SER A 189 -27.30 -19.83 10.04
C SER A 189 -26.96 -20.94 11.01
N MET A 190 -27.83 -21.95 11.15
CA MET A 190 -27.55 -23.11 12.01
C MET A 190 -26.32 -23.89 11.53
N GLY A 191 -26.19 -24.08 10.21
CA GLY A 191 -25.00 -24.69 9.60
C GLY A 191 -23.71 -23.93 9.94
N LEU A 192 -23.74 -22.59 9.80
CA LEU A 192 -22.60 -21.71 10.12
C LEU A 192 -22.21 -21.75 11.60
N VAL A 193 -23.18 -21.70 12.51
CA VAL A 193 -22.91 -21.77 13.97
C VAL A 193 -22.18 -23.07 14.33
N ARG A 194 -22.50 -24.18 13.66
CA ARG A 194 -21.85 -25.47 13.90
C ARG A 194 -20.40 -25.53 13.44
N LEU A 195 -19.98 -24.65 12.53
CA LEU A 195 -18.58 -24.54 12.09
C LEU A 195 -17.68 -23.85 13.12
N VAL A 196 -18.23 -22.91 13.89
CA VAL A 196 -17.46 -22.02 14.78
C VAL A 196 -16.57 -22.83 15.73
N GLN A 197 -17.14 -23.77 16.47
CA GLN A 197 -16.40 -24.51 17.50
C GLN A 197 -15.25 -25.37 16.92
N PRO A 198 -15.43 -26.19 15.87
CA PRO A 198 -14.31 -26.87 15.21
C PRO A 198 -13.25 -25.91 14.66
N VAL A 199 -13.66 -24.81 14.01
CA VAL A 199 -12.70 -23.87 13.39
C VAL A 199 -11.87 -23.15 14.44
N ASP A 200 -12.48 -22.65 15.51
CA ASP A 200 -11.76 -21.99 16.61
C ASP A 200 -10.74 -22.92 17.28
N PHE A 201 -11.02 -24.23 17.30
CA PHE A 201 -10.05 -25.22 17.77
C PHE A 201 -8.89 -25.40 16.79
N LEU A 202 -9.17 -25.46 15.49
CA LEU A 202 -8.14 -25.60 14.44
C LEU A 202 -7.25 -24.35 14.35
N ALA A 203 -7.80 -23.15 14.59
CA ALA A 203 -7.02 -21.92 14.66
C ALA A 203 -5.91 -22.00 15.73
N LYS A 204 -6.18 -22.63 16.88
CA LYS A 204 -5.17 -22.87 17.93
C LYS A 204 -4.07 -23.86 17.51
N LYS A 205 -4.31 -24.67 16.48
CA LYS A 205 -3.30 -25.53 15.84
C LYS A 205 -2.58 -24.83 14.68
N ASN A 206 -2.69 -23.50 14.56
CA ASN A 206 -2.16 -22.67 13.48
C ASN A 206 -2.77 -22.96 12.09
N THR A 207 -3.97 -23.53 12.02
CA THR A 207 -4.72 -23.63 10.76
C THR A 207 -5.41 -22.31 10.47
N LYS A 208 -5.13 -21.69 9.32
CA LYS A 208 -5.91 -20.54 8.83
C LYS A 208 -7.17 -21.06 8.12
N TYR A 209 -8.34 -20.56 8.50
CA TYR A 209 -9.61 -20.92 7.89
C TYR A 209 -10.23 -19.72 7.18
N LEU A 210 -10.38 -19.81 5.86
CA LEU A 210 -11.00 -18.79 5.01
C LEU A 210 -12.42 -19.20 4.64
N TRP A 211 -13.39 -18.33 4.94
CA TRP A 211 -14.76 -18.47 4.44
C TRP A 211 -14.97 -17.56 3.23
N MET A 212 -15.07 -18.14 2.04
CA MET A 212 -15.32 -17.44 0.79
C MET A 212 -16.79 -17.05 0.66
N LEU A 213 -17.05 -15.75 0.63
CA LEU A 213 -18.39 -15.24 0.33
C LEU A 213 -18.82 -15.63 -1.08
N GLN A 214 -20.13 -15.83 -1.22
CA GLN A 214 -20.76 -16.25 -2.46
C GLN A 214 -20.79 -15.08 -3.47
N ASP A 215 -20.22 -15.29 -4.66
CA ASP A 215 -20.25 -14.30 -5.75
C ASP A 215 -21.70 -14.09 -6.24
N PRO A 216 -22.04 -12.89 -6.74
CA PRO A 216 -23.31 -12.66 -7.43
C PRO A 216 -23.41 -13.46 -8.73
N VAL A 217 -24.63 -13.57 -9.26
CA VAL A 217 -24.95 -14.33 -10.47
C VAL A 217 -25.62 -13.46 -11.54
N VAL A 218 -25.49 -13.86 -12.81
CA VAL A 218 -26.21 -13.26 -13.96
C VAL A 218 -27.39 -14.15 -14.31
N LYS A 219 -28.59 -13.75 -13.87
CA LYS A 219 -29.80 -14.58 -13.90
C LYS A 219 -30.15 -15.08 -15.32
N GLU A 220 -29.92 -14.24 -16.32
CA GLU A 220 -30.28 -14.49 -17.72
C GLU A 220 -29.42 -15.58 -18.37
N ARG A 221 -28.26 -15.89 -17.79
CA ARG A 221 -27.31 -16.88 -18.34
C ARG A 221 -27.26 -18.18 -17.56
N LEU A 222 -27.96 -18.24 -16.41
CA LEU A 222 -27.90 -19.39 -15.50
C LEU A 222 -28.30 -20.70 -16.18
N PRO A 223 -27.59 -21.80 -15.92
CA PRO A 223 -28.02 -23.14 -16.31
C PRO A 223 -29.40 -23.47 -15.76
N ALA A 224 -30.15 -24.32 -16.46
CA ALA A 224 -31.51 -24.69 -16.09
C ALA A 224 -31.62 -25.23 -14.64
N GLN A 225 -30.63 -26.00 -14.18
CA GLN A 225 -30.62 -26.55 -12.82
C GLN A 225 -30.41 -25.46 -11.73
N LEU A 226 -29.81 -24.32 -12.10
CA LEU A 226 -29.49 -23.21 -11.20
C LEU A 226 -30.45 -22.03 -11.36
N SER A 227 -31.45 -22.13 -12.24
CA SER A 227 -32.42 -21.07 -12.55
C SER A 227 -33.19 -20.53 -11.34
N GLY A 228 -33.28 -21.34 -10.28
CA GLY A 228 -33.90 -20.95 -9.02
C GLY A 228 -33.06 -20.01 -8.15
N ILE A 229 -31.77 -19.79 -8.45
CA ILE A 229 -30.89 -18.96 -7.62
C ILE A 229 -31.15 -17.48 -7.87
N ASP A 230 -31.34 -16.71 -6.79
CA ASP A 230 -31.46 -15.26 -6.85
C ASP A 230 -30.36 -14.53 -6.06
N ASN A 231 -29.96 -13.35 -6.54
CA ASN A 231 -28.95 -12.50 -5.90
C ASN A 231 -29.40 -12.00 -4.52
N ARG A 232 -30.71 -11.86 -4.29
CA ARG A 232 -31.25 -11.54 -2.96
C ARG A 232 -30.91 -12.64 -1.95
N GLN A 233 -31.14 -13.90 -2.32
CA GLN A 233 -30.85 -15.07 -1.47
C GLN A 233 -29.35 -15.25 -1.23
N ILE A 234 -28.53 -15.03 -2.27
CA ILE A 234 -27.05 -14.99 -2.13
C ILE A 234 -26.62 -13.95 -1.10
N ASN A 235 -27.20 -12.74 -1.16
CA ASN A 235 -26.90 -11.68 -0.21
C ASN A 235 -27.39 -12.01 1.21
N LEU A 236 -28.52 -12.70 1.37
CA LEU A 236 -28.98 -13.20 2.67
C LEU A 236 -27.99 -14.19 3.27
N CYS A 237 -27.50 -15.16 2.49
CA CYS A 237 -26.48 -16.12 2.93
C CYS A 237 -25.16 -15.42 3.29
N ASN A 238 -24.69 -14.49 2.46
CA ASN A 238 -23.48 -13.71 2.75
C ASN A 238 -23.63 -12.88 4.03
N LYS A 239 -24.78 -12.24 4.24
CA LYS A 239 -25.07 -11.48 5.46
C LYS A 239 -25.09 -12.38 6.70
N ALA A 240 -25.65 -13.59 6.59
CA ALA A 240 -25.61 -14.58 7.67
C ALA A 240 -24.17 -15.00 8.00
N ALA A 241 -23.36 -15.31 6.98
CA ALA A 241 -21.95 -15.67 7.14
C ALA A 241 -21.15 -14.56 7.83
N ILE A 242 -21.26 -13.31 7.37
CA ILE A 242 -20.58 -12.18 8.01
C ILE A 242 -21.00 -12.01 9.46
N LYS A 243 -22.31 -12.04 9.74
CA LYS A 243 -22.84 -11.82 11.08
C LYS A 243 -22.42 -12.91 12.08
N ILE A 244 -22.37 -14.17 11.65
CA ILE A 244 -22.10 -15.31 12.53
C ILE A 244 -20.60 -15.54 12.70
N LEU A 245 -19.84 -15.50 11.59
CA LEU A 245 -18.43 -15.87 11.58
C LEU A 245 -17.49 -14.73 11.98
N SER A 246 -17.95 -13.46 11.99
CA SER A 246 -17.12 -12.31 12.41
C SER A 246 -16.71 -12.35 13.89
N HIS A 247 -17.39 -13.16 14.70
CA HIS A 247 -17.11 -13.35 16.12
C HIS A 247 -16.31 -14.62 16.42
N SER A 248 -15.82 -15.33 15.39
CA SER A 248 -14.99 -16.54 15.51
C SER A 248 -13.61 -16.31 14.91
N GLU A 249 -12.71 -17.30 14.99
CA GLU A 249 -11.37 -17.27 14.37
C GLU A 249 -11.39 -17.46 12.84
N VAL A 250 -12.57 -17.32 12.23
CA VAL A 250 -12.77 -17.47 10.79
C VAL A 250 -12.40 -16.17 10.11
N HIS A 251 -11.54 -16.27 9.10
CA HIS A 251 -11.22 -15.14 8.25
C HIS A 251 -12.24 -15.10 7.09
N ILE A 252 -13.14 -14.13 7.14
CA ILE A 252 -14.11 -13.92 6.05
C ILE A 252 -13.38 -13.31 4.85
N TRP A 253 -13.47 -13.97 3.70
CA TRP A 253 -12.84 -13.51 2.47
C TRP A 253 -13.84 -12.72 1.62
N GLU A 254 -14.09 -11.48 2.04
CA GLU A 254 -15.05 -10.57 1.40
C GLU A 254 -14.55 -10.04 0.05
N SER A 255 -13.24 -9.79 -0.07
CA SER A 255 -12.63 -9.30 -1.32
C SER A 255 -12.84 -10.28 -2.48
N SER A 256 -13.00 -11.58 -2.20
CA SER A 256 -13.36 -12.59 -3.21
C SER A 256 -14.69 -12.27 -3.91
N LYS A 257 -15.71 -11.83 -3.15
CA LYS A 257 -17.01 -11.42 -3.71
C LYS A 257 -16.86 -10.17 -4.57
N LEU A 258 -16.07 -9.20 -4.14
CA LEU A 258 -15.84 -7.97 -4.90
C LEU A 258 -15.09 -8.24 -6.21
N VAL A 259 -14.09 -9.13 -6.17
CA VAL A 259 -13.40 -9.64 -7.36
C VAL A 259 -14.37 -10.34 -8.30
N GLY A 260 -15.27 -11.20 -7.79
CA GLY A 260 -16.31 -11.83 -8.60
C GLY A 260 -17.27 -10.82 -9.24
N ALA A 261 -17.76 -9.86 -8.45
CA ALA A 261 -18.71 -8.86 -8.89
C ALA A 261 -18.15 -7.92 -9.96
N GLY A 262 -16.89 -7.49 -9.84
CA GLY A 262 -16.29 -6.51 -10.75
C GLY A 262 -16.03 -7.02 -12.17
N VAL A 263 -16.04 -8.34 -12.39
CA VAL A 263 -15.93 -8.96 -13.73
C VAL A 263 -17.06 -9.97 -13.99
N LEU A 264 -18.21 -9.77 -13.34
CA LEU A 264 -19.35 -10.67 -13.39
C LEU A 264 -19.85 -10.92 -14.82
N GLU A 265 -19.82 -9.91 -15.68
CA GLU A 265 -20.24 -10.01 -17.08
C GLU A 265 -19.41 -11.01 -17.90
N GLN A 266 -18.20 -11.34 -17.46
CA GLN A 266 -17.29 -12.30 -18.09
C GLN A 266 -17.52 -13.74 -17.59
N SER A 267 -18.53 -13.96 -16.74
CA SER A 267 -18.92 -15.31 -16.33
C SER A 267 -19.38 -16.14 -17.54
N PRO A 268 -18.92 -17.38 -17.69
CA PRO A 268 -19.25 -18.22 -18.84
C PRO A 268 -20.73 -18.62 -18.90
N ASP A 269 -21.35 -18.87 -17.74
CA ASP A 269 -22.74 -19.35 -17.60
C ASP A 269 -23.54 -18.52 -16.58
N GLY A 270 -23.03 -17.36 -16.16
CA GLY A 270 -23.67 -16.52 -15.16
C GLY A 270 -23.58 -17.02 -13.72
N TYR A 271 -23.05 -18.22 -13.45
CA TYR A 271 -22.82 -18.73 -12.09
C TYR A 271 -21.33 -18.91 -11.77
N LEU A 272 -20.59 -19.52 -12.70
CA LEU A 272 -19.19 -19.84 -12.55
C LEU A 272 -18.33 -18.58 -12.61
N ALA A 273 -17.19 -18.61 -11.90
CA ALA A 273 -16.26 -17.49 -11.91
C ALA A 273 -15.53 -17.40 -13.25
N SER A 274 -15.28 -16.18 -13.72
CA SER A 274 -14.49 -15.95 -14.93
C SER A 274 -13.02 -16.31 -14.71
N PRO A 275 -12.25 -16.67 -15.75
CA PRO A 275 -10.82 -16.97 -15.62
C PRO A 275 -10.02 -15.83 -14.98
N LEU A 276 -10.38 -14.57 -15.28
CA LEU A 276 -9.75 -13.39 -14.70
C LEU A 276 -10.04 -13.27 -13.19
N SER A 277 -11.29 -13.53 -12.79
CA SER A 277 -11.70 -13.56 -11.37
C SER A 277 -10.92 -14.64 -10.61
N LEU A 278 -10.88 -15.86 -11.16
CA LEU A 278 -10.13 -16.98 -10.58
C LEU A 278 -8.64 -16.63 -10.44
N ARG A 279 -8.00 -16.06 -11.46
CA ARG A 279 -6.61 -15.62 -11.40
C ARG A 279 -6.37 -14.66 -10.23
N HIS A 280 -7.19 -13.62 -10.08
CA HIS A 280 -7.05 -12.68 -8.96
C HIS A 280 -7.27 -13.34 -7.59
N LYS A 281 -8.24 -14.25 -7.47
CA LYS A 281 -8.47 -15.02 -6.24
C LYS A 281 -7.25 -15.89 -5.88
N ILE A 282 -6.61 -16.53 -6.86
CA ILE A 282 -5.35 -17.26 -6.64
C ILE A 282 -4.22 -16.33 -6.21
N GLN A 283 -4.07 -15.16 -6.85
CA GLN A 283 -3.08 -14.17 -6.43
C GLN A 283 -3.29 -13.72 -4.99
N ILE A 284 -4.53 -13.47 -4.56
CA ILE A 284 -4.87 -13.14 -3.17
C ILE A 284 -4.47 -14.28 -2.22
N LEU A 285 -4.77 -15.54 -2.56
CA LEU A 285 -4.39 -16.70 -1.73
C LEU A 285 -2.87 -16.82 -1.56
N LEU A 286 -2.12 -16.67 -2.66
CA LEU A 286 -0.66 -16.75 -2.62
C LEU A 286 -0.07 -15.60 -1.82
N ASN A 287 -0.56 -14.37 -2.02
CA ASN A 287 -0.13 -13.23 -1.21
C ASN A 287 -0.46 -13.45 0.28
N THR A 288 -1.59 -14.09 0.59
CA THR A 288 -2.00 -14.41 1.97
C THR A 288 -1.10 -15.43 2.66
N TYR A 289 -0.56 -16.39 1.91
CA TYR A 289 0.21 -17.51 2.46
C TYR A 289 1.74 -17.31 2.34
N CYS A 290 2.21 -16.63 1.30
CA CYS A 290 3.63 -16.59 0.94
C CYS A 290 4.34 -15.26 1.22
N ASN A 291 3.65 -14.11 1.22
CA ASN A 291 4.34 -12.81 1.21
C ASN A 291 5.26 -12.60 2.41
N ASP A 292 4.80 -12.97 3.60
CA ASP A 292 5.56 -12.83 4.85
C ASP A 292 6.91 -13.56 4.83
N HIS A 293 7.03 -14.61 4.01
CA HIS A 293 8.22 -15.46 3.93
C HIS A 293 9.14 -15.14 2.77
N MET A 294 8.66 -14.38 1.77
CA MET A 294 9.40 -14.14 0.53
C MET A 294 10.05 -12.76 0.48
N ASN A 295 9.57 -11.81 1.30
CA ASN A 295 10.07 -10.43 1.39
C ASN A 295 10.30 -9.77 0.02
N PHE A 296 9.26 -9.77 -0.82
CA PHE A 296 9.32 -9.12 -2.13
C PHE A 296 9.25 -7.59 -1.99
N ASP A 297 10.09 -6.88 -2.76
CA ASP A 297 10.15 -5.41 -2.73
C ASP A 297 8.90 -4.71 -3.33
N ASP A 298 8.14 -5.42 -4.18
CA ASP A 298 6.94 -4.92 -4.86
C ASP A 298 5.62 -5.30 -4.16
N GLY A 299 5.67 -6.14 -3.12
CA GLY A 299 4.52 -6.60 -2.33
C GLY A 299 4.53 -6.09 -0.89
N SER A 300 3.38 -5.63 -0.39
CA SER A 300 3.23 -5.17 1.01
C SER A 300 2.01 -5.77 1.74
N CYS A 301 1.09 -6.42 1.01
CA CYS A 301 -0.02 -7.15 1.64
C CYS A 301 0.50 -8.40 2.39
N CYS A 302 -0.01 -8.70 3.58
CA CYS A 302 0.41 -9.87 4.39
C CYS A 302 1.94 -10.03 4.51
N SER A 303 2.67 -8.91 4.59
CA SER A 303 4.12 -8.87 4.79
C SER A 303 4.39 -8.05 6.05
N TYR A 304 4.88 -8.73 7.09
CA TYR A 304 5.22 -8.06 8.34
C TYR A 304 6.65 -7.52 8.27
N PRO A 305 6.91 -6.32 8.84
CA PRO A 305 8.24 -5.74 8.82
C PRO A 305 9.22 -6.64 9.57
N GLU A 306 10.37 -6.92 8.95
CA GLU A 306 11.45 -7.66 9.59
C GLU A 306 11.87 -6.99 10.91
N PRO A 307 12.27 -7.78 11.92
CA PRO A 307 12.77 -7.23 13.17
C PRO A 307 13.99 -6.33 12.90
N ALA A 308 13.99 -5.14 13.50
CA ALA A 308 15.07 -4.18 13.30
C ALA A 308 16.42 -4.77 13.75
N THR A 309 17.42 -4.68 12.89
CA THR A 309 18.79 -5.10 13.22
C THR A 309 19.39 -4.19 14.30
N ILE A 310 20.40 -4.66 15.02
CA ILE A 310 21.10 -3.87 16.04
C ILE A 310 21.65 -2.57 15.44
N LEU A 311 22.17 -2.61 14.21
CA LEU A 311 22.68 -1.43 13.51
C LEU A 311 21.57 -0.42 13.20
N GLN A 312 20.39 -0.89 12.77
CA GLN A 312 19.22 -0.04 12.55
C GLN A 312 18.71 0.58 13.86
N LEU A 313 18.71 -0.19 14.95
CA LEU A 313 18.29 0.33 16.25
C LEU A 313 19.24 1.42 16.76
N LEU A 314 20.56 1.21 16.62
CA LEU A 314 21.58 2.21 16.97
C LEU A 314 21.47 3.47 16.12
N SER A 315 21.24 3.33 14.81
CA SER A 315 21.09 4.48 13.91
C SER A 315 19.81 5.28 14.23
N LEU A 316 18.67 4.60 14.41
CA LEU A 316 17.41 5.24 14.82
C LEU A 316 17.54 5.96 16.17
N SER A 317 18.24 5.36 17.13
CA SER A 317 18.50 5.98 18.43
C SER A 317 19.36 7.24 18.32
N THR A 318 20.37 7.22 17.44
CA THR A 318 21.22 8.40 17.18
C THR A 318 20.42 9.52 16.51
N LEU A 319 19.60 9.19 15.52
CA LEU A 319 18.71 10.15 14.87
C LEU A 319 17.71 10.76 15.86
N ALA A 320 17.11 9.95 16.74
CA ALA A 320 16.21 10.42 17.77
C ALA A 320 16.91 11.39 18.75
N LEU A 321 18.16 11.09 19.15
CA LEU A 321 18.95 11.98 20.00
C LEU A 321 19.22 13.33 19.31
N CYS A 322 19.57 13.33 18.02
CA CYS A 322 19.74 14.57 17.24
C CYS A 322 18.46 15.42 17.23
N ILE A 323 17.29 14.80 17.07
CA ILE A 323 15.99 15.49 17.11
C ILE A 323 15.76 16.12 18.49
N ILE A 324 16.01 15.38 19.57
CA ILE A 324 15.81 15.86 20.95
C ILE A 324 16.76 17.03 21.25
N ILE A 325 18.05 16.90 20.97
CA ILE A 325 19.04 17.95 21.24
C ILE A 325 18.75 19.19 20.39
N GLY A 326 18.56 19.01 19.07
CA GLY A 326 18.28 20.13 18.16
C GLY A 326 16.96 20.84 18.49
N GLY A 327 15.92 20.08 18.83
CA GLY A 327 14.63 20.62 19.30
C GLY A 327 14.75 21.36 20.63
N GLY A 328 15.51 20.82 21.58
CA GLY A 328 15.80 21.46 22.86
C GLY A 328 16.57 22.77 22.69
N MET A 329 17.60 22.80 21.84
CA MET A 329 18.35 24.02 21.53
C MET A 329 17.48 25.07 20.83
N TRP A 330 16.60 24.66 19.91
CA TRP A 330 15.64 25.56 19.25
C TRP A 330 14.64 26.16 20.25
N LEU A 331 14.07 25.33 21.13
CA LEU A 331 13.17 25.79 22.19
C LEU A 331 13.88 26.72 23.18
N TYR A 332 15.10 26.39 23.60
CA TYR A 332 15.92 27.23 24.48
C TYR A 332 16.18 28.60 23.85
N ARG A 333 16.58 28.66 22.58
CA ARG A 333 16.76 29.94 21.87
C ARG A 333 15.47 30.74 21.79
N LYS A 334 14.35 30.11 21.48
CA LYS A 334 13.05 30.78 21.42
C LYS A 334 12.63 31.30 22.80
N PHE A 335 12.88 30.53 23.86
CA PHE A 335 12.61 30.94 25.23
C PHE A 335 13.52 32.10 25.66
N CYS A 336 14.82 32.06 25.37
CA CYS A 336 15.73 33.18 25.61
C CYS A 336 15.31 34.43 24.85
N TYR A 337 14.97 34.31 23.56
CA TYR A 337 14.47 35.42 22.75
C TYR A 337 13.21 36.04 23.38
N TYR A 338 12.23 35.21 23.75
CA TYR A 338 11.00 35.66 24.40
C TYR A 338 11.26 36.32 25.76
N ARG A 339 12.18 35.77 26.57
CA ARG A 339 12.57 36.34 27.86
C ARG A 339 13.26 37.69 27.68
N THR A 340 14.12 37.81 26.67
CA THR A 340 14.80 39.05 26.30
C THR A 340 13.81 40.09 25.78
N GLU A 341 12.85 39.71 24.93
CA GLU A 341 11.79 40.59 24.42
C GLU A 341 10.88 41.09 25.56
N ILE A 342 10.51 40.23 26.52
CA ILE A 342 9.82 40.63 27.76
C ILE A 342 10.69 41.58 28.60
N SER A 343 11.99 41.32 28.69
CA SER A 343 12.91 42.20 29.44
C SER A 343 13.04 43.57 28.78
N TYR A 344 13.08 43.65 27.44
CA TYR A 344 13.09 44.91 26.69
C TYR A 344 11.78 45.67 26.86
N LEU A 345 10.62 45.01 26.76
CA LEU A 345 9.31 45.61 27.07
C LEU A 345 9.23 46.13 28.52
N ARG A 346 9.90 45.46 29.47
CA ARG A 346 9.96 45.89 30.88
C ARG A 346 10.88 47.09 31.07
N VAL A 347 12.03 47.12 30.39
CA VAL A 347 12.99 48.25 30.41
C VAL A 347 12.43 49.47 29.66
N GLU A 348 11.64 49.28 28.61
CA GLU A 348 10.96 50.37 27.89
C GLU A 348 9.84 51.02 28.74
N MET A 349 9.28 50.29 29.71
CA MET A 349 8.41 50.86 30.76
C MET A 349 9.19 51.53 31.90
N GLU A 350 10.47 51.21 32.11
CA GLU A 350 11.28 51.69 33.25
C GLU A 350 12.21 52.86 32.85
N ASN A 351 12.59 52.97 31.58
CA ASN A 351 13.48 54.02 31.04
C ASN A 351 12.74 55.24 30.49
N THR A 352 11.74 55.75 31.22
CA THR A 352 11.28 57.14 31.02
C THR A 352 12.14 58.15 31.79
N GLU A 353 13.18 57.70 32.51
CA GLU A 353 14.19 58.58 33.10
C GLU A 353 15.59 57.96 32.94
N GLU A 354 16.54 58.81 32.54
CA GLU A 354 18.00 58.62 32.50
C GLU A 354 18.64 57.95 31.26
N ALA A 355 19.08 58.83 30.36
CA ALA A 355 20.14 58.59 29.39
C ALA A 355 21.52 58.58 30.08
N ASN A 356 22.33 57.55 29.85
CA ASN A 356 23.65 57.67 29.21
C ASN A 356 24.50 56.39 29.30
N ASN A 357 25.18 56.13 28.19
CA ASN A 357 26.44 55.39 28.03
C ASN A 357 26.54 53.96 28.57
N SER A 358 26.53 52.98 27.65
CA SER A 358 27.33 51.77 27.81
C SER A 358 27.79 51.25 26.46
N GLU A 359 29.11 51.11 26.33
CA GLU A 359 29.82 50.52 25.21
C GLU A 359 29.26 49.13 24.85
N THR A 360 29.04 48.92 23.55
CA THR A 360 28.60 47.63 23.01
C THR A 360 29.76 46.64 23.06
N ILE A 361 29.82 45.84 24.12
CA ILE A 361 30.73 44.68 24.21
C ILE A 361 30.32 43.69 23.10
N GLN A 362 31.15 43.58 22.06
CA GLN A 362 31.06 42.50 21.08
C GLN A 362 31.48 41.19 21.75
N ILE A 363 30.51 40.37 22.12
CA ILE A 363 30.76 39.01 22.62
C ILE A 363 31.11 38.12 21.43
N GLU A 364 32.26 37.45 21.49
CA GLU A 364 32.68 36.38 20.58
C GLU A 364 31.55 35.35 20.39
N GLN A 365 30.93 35.34 19.21
CA GLN A 365 29.81 34.46 18.84
C GLN A 365 30.02 33.48 17.66
N PRO A 366 31.24 33.20 17.12
CA PRO A 366 31.34 32.28 15.99
C PRO A 366 31.11 30.80 16.36
N GLU A 367 31.76 30.26 17.40
CA GLU A 367 31.71 28.81 17.71
C GLU A 367 30.32 28.31 18.16
N VAL A 368 29.61 29.08 19.00
CA VAL A 368 28.28 28.70 19.50
C VAL A 368 27.24 28.70 18.38
N GLN A 369 27.39 29.59 17.39
CA GLN A 369 26.52 29.66 16.22
C GLN A 369 26.75 28.48 15.28
N ASP A 370 27.99 28.02 15.14
CA ASP A 370 28.35 26.87 14.30
C ASP A 370 27.81 25.56 14.87
N PHE A 371 27.94 25.33 16.18
CA PHE A 371 27.39 24.14 16.83
C PHE A 371 25.85 24.09 16.78
N TYR A 372 25.18 25.22 17.03
CA TYR A 372 23.72 25.33 16.86
C TYR A 372 23.28 25.01 15.44
N THR A 373 23.99 25.55 14.44
CA THR A 373 23.68 25.34 13.02
C THR A 373 23.86 23.87 12.63
N LEU A 374 24.92 23.22 13.13
CA LEU A 374 25.16 21.79 12.92
C LEU A 374 24.04 20.94 13.53
N MET A 375 23.75 21.11 14.82
CA MET A 375 22.76 20.29 15.53
C MET A 375 21.35 20.46 14.98
N THR A 376 20.96 21.68 14.62
CA THR A 376 19.65 21.95 13.99
C THR A 376 19.58 21.37 12.57
N SER A 377 20.68 21.37 11.81
CA SER A 377 20.74 20.72 10.50
C SER A 377 20.65 19.20 10.61
N LEU A 378 21.33 18.59 11.58
CA LEU A 378 21.24 17.16 11.87
C LEU A 378 19.86 16.74 12.36
N ALA A 379 19.22 17.55 13.20
CA ALA A 379 17.84 17.33 13.63
C ALA A 379 16.87 17.37 12.45
N LEU A 380 17.01 18.36 11.56
CA LEU A 380 16.17 18.46 10.36
C LEU A 380 16.37 17.26 9.42
N LEU A 381 17.63 16.85 9.19
CA LEU A 381 17.94 15.64 8.41
C LEU A 381 17.31 14.41 9.05
N SER A 382 17.40 14.29 10.38
CA SER A 382 16.82 13.17 11.13
C SER A 382 15.30 13.10 10.98
N ILE A 383 14.60 14.25 11.05
CA ILE A 383 13.15 14.32 10.80
C ILE A 383 12.80 13.85 9.38
N ILE A 384 13.58 14.29 8.36
CA ILE A 384 13.36 13.88 6.96
C ILE A 384 13.56 12.37 6.80
N LEU A 385 14.64 11.81 7.37
CA LEU A 385 14.91 10.37 7.31
C LEU A 385 13.85 9.55 8.07
N SER A 386 13.39 10.03 9.22
CA SER A 386 12.27 9.40 9.95
C SER A 386 10.98 9.41 9.13
N TYR A 387 10.71 10.50 8.41
CA TYR A 387 9.56 10.57 7.50
C TYR A 387 9.68 9.57 6.35
N PHE A 388 10.87 9.44 5.73
CA PHE A 388 11.09 8.43 4.68
C PHE A 388 10.96 7.00 5.21
N TYR A 389 11.48 6.72 6.40
CA TYR A 389 11.30 5.43 7.04
C TYR A 389 9.81 5.13 7.26
N LEU A 390 9.03 6.11 7.75
CA LEU A 390 7.59 5.98 7.93
C LEU A 390 6.87 5.72 6.60
N CYS A 391 7.20 6.46 5.54
CA CYS A 391 6.55 6.30 4.23
C CYS A 391 6.88 4.99 3.51
N ASP A 392 8.14 4.56 3.58
CA ASP A 392 8.64 3.45 2.77
C ASP A 392 8.59 2.11 3.52
N ARG A 393 9.16 2.07 4.74
CA ARG A 393 9.41 0.83 5.48
C ARG A 393 8.26 0.42 6.40
N THR A 394 7.24 1.25 6.55
CA THR A 394 6.05 0.91 7.35
C THR A 394 4.79 0.83 6.49
N ASN A 395 3.75 0.16 7.00
CA ASN A 395 2.40 0.14 6.40
C ASN A 395 1.53 1.28 6.95
N PHE A 396 2.16 2.34 7.48
CA PHE A 396 1.45 3.47 8.08
C PHE A 396 0.63 4.24 7.03
N PHE A 397 1.23 4.51 5.88
CA PHE A 397 0.51 5.06 4.74
C PHE A 397 0.00 3.93 3.83
N MET A 398 -1.15 4.15 3.24
CA MET A 398 -1.76 3.22 2.30
C MET A 398 -0.90 3.12 1.04
N LYS A 399 -0.66 1.88 0.59
CA LYS A 399 0.12 1.59 -0.62
C LYS A 399 -0.80 1.10 -1.73
N GLU A 400 -0.57 1.54 -2.96
CA GLU A 400 -1.37 1.18 -4.15
C GLU A 400 -0.46 0.88 -5.34
N ASN A 401 -0.79 -0.16 -6.13
CA ASN A 401 -0.04 -0.46 -7.35
C ASN A 401 -0.29 0.61 -8.41
N LYS A 402 0.79 1.25 -8.84
CA LYS A 402 0.78 2.25 -9.90
C LYS A 402 0.13 1.70 -11.16
N TYR A 403 -0.72 2.49 -11.80
CA TYR A 403 -1.31 2.17 -13.09
C TYR A 403 -1.35 3.43 -13.95
N TYR A 404 -1.10 3.24 -15.24
CA TYR A 404 -1.16 4.32 -16.20
C TYR A 404 -2.60 4.56 -16.64
N SER A 405 -3.01 5.82 -16.60
CA SER A 405 -4.22 6.32 -17.25
C SER A 405 -3.88 7.64 -17.91
N GLU A 406 -4.41 7.87 -19.12
CA GLU A 406 -4.16 9.09 -19.87
C GLU A 406 -4.57 10.33 -19.09
N PHE A 407 -5.74 10.30 -18.43
CA PHE A 407 -6.21 11.41 -17.61
C PHE A 407 -5.29 11.68 -16.41
N SER A 408 -4.87 10.63 -15.70
CA SER A 408 -3.98 10.75 -14.55
C SER A 408 -2.60 11.33 -14.92
N PHE A 409 -2.14 11.11 -16.15
CA PHE A 409 -0.86 11.64 -16.64
C PHE A 409 -0.97 13.07 -17.22
N TRP A 410 -1.94 13.30 -18.11
CA TRP A 410 -2.04 14.55 -18.86
C TRP A 410 -2.67 15.69 -18.04
N LEU A 411 -3.60 15.41 -17.11
CA LEU A 411 -4.24 16.46 -16.32
C LEU A 411 -3.25 17.21 -15.41
N PRO A 412 -2.39 16.55 -14.60
CA PRO A 412 -1.41 17.28 -13.79
C PRO A 412 -0.40 18.04 -14.65
N LEU A 413 0.01 17.47 -15.79
CA LEU A 413 0.94 18.13 -16.71
C LEU A 413 0.31 19.39 -17.33
N GLY A 414 -0.94 19.30 -17.78
CA GLY A 414 -1.71 20.44 -18.29
C GLY A 414 -1.92 21.51 -17.22
N TYR A 415 -2.17 21.12 -15.98
CA TYR A 415 -2.30 22.05 -14.85
C TYR A 415 -1.00 22.82 -14.56
N ILE A 416 0.14 22.13 -14.50
CA ILE A 416 1.44 22.78 -14.29
C ILE A 416 1.77 23.74 -15.44
N LEU A 417 1.47 23.33 -16.68
CA LEU A 417 1.69 24.17 -17.85
C LEU A 417 0.77 25.40 -17.85
N ALA A 418 -0.49 25.24 -17.46
CA ALA A 418 -1.41 26.37 -17.30
C ALA A 418 -0.95 27.34 -16.20
N LEU A 419 -0.55 26.83 -15.03
CA LEU A 419 0.01 27.67 -13.97
C LEU A 419 1.25 28.44 -14.45
N GLY A 420 2.16 27.78 -15.17
CA GLY A 420 3.35 28.42 -15.74
C GLY A 420 3.02 29.50 -16.78
N LEU A 421 1.92 29.36 -17.52
CA LEU A 421 1.48 30.37 -18.50
C LEU A 421 0.79 31.58 -17.86
N PHE A 422 0.03 31.38 -16.78
CA PHE A 422 -0.75 32.45 -16.14
C PHE A 422 0.00 33.19 -15.02
N PHE A 423 1.01 32.55 -14.41
CA PHE A 423 1.80 33.12 -13.31
C PHE A 423 3.26 33.36 -13.72
N THR A 424 3.47 34.17 -14.75
CA THR A 424 4.81 34.58 -15.20
C THR A 424 5.26 35.86 -14.48
N GLU A 425 6.46 35.85 -13.92
CA GLU A 425 7.12 37.07 -13.40
C GLU A 425 7.81 37.85 -14.52
N ASP A 426 7.81 39.18 -14.38
CA ASP A 426 8.55 40.06 -15.28
C ASP A 426 10.06 39.87 -15.09
N ARG A 427 10.79 39.74 -16.20
CA ARG A 427 12.25 39.56 -16.20
C ARG A 427 12.98 40.76 -15.60
N GLU A 428 13.67 40.56 -14.48
CA GLU A 428 14.50 41.63 -13.87
C GLU A 428 15.75 41.99 -14.70
N ARG A 429 16.28 41.07 -15.54
CA ARG A 429 17.62 41.21 -16.16
C ARG A 429 17.71 40.87 -17.66
N GLY A 430 16.79 41.38 -18.49
CA GLY A 430 16.94 41.41 -19.95
C GLY A 430 17.17 40.07 -20.68
N PRO A 431 17.25 40.05 -22.03
CA PRO A 431 17.37 38.81 -22.80
C PRO A 431 18.84 38.37 -22.91
N ARG A 432 19.30 37.50 -21.99
CA ARG A 432 20.46 36.63 -22.22
C ARG A 432 19.98 35.22 -22.55
N THR A 433 20.55 34.60 -23.56
CA THR A 433 20.27 33.19 -23.89
C THR A 433 20.69 32.29 -22.72
N LEU A 434 19.84 31.35 -22.32
CA LEU A 434 20.06 30.44 -21.18
C LEU A 434 20.42 31.19 -19.88
N ASN A 435 19.62 32.20 -19.51
CA ASN A 435 19.80 32.83 -18.21
C ASN A 435 19.54 31.82 -17.07
N ARG A 436 20.01 32.15 -15.86
CA ARG A 436 19.89 31.25 -14.71
C ARG A 436 18.43 30.96 -14.35
N GLU A 437 17.58 31.98 -14.39
CA GLU A 437 16.15 31.88 -14.09
C GLU A 437 15.44 30.90 -15.04
N GLN A 438 15.61 31.05 -16.35
CA GLN A 438 15.06 30.10 -17.34
C GLN A 438 15.59 28.69 -17.12
N THR A 439 16.89 28.55 -16.86
CA THR A 439 17.48 27.23 -16.66
C THR A 439 16.93 26.56 -15.40
N ASP A 440 16.69 27.32 -14.33
CA ASP A 440 16.13 26.83 -13.07
C ASP A 440 14.62 26.51 -13.21
N GLU A 441 13.85 27.31 -13.95
CA GLU A 441 12.46 27.02 -14.33
C GLU A 441 12.34 25.74 -15.14
N TRP A 442 13.14 25.60 -16.21
CA TRP A 442 13.17 24.39 -17.03
C TRP A 442 13.53 23.16 -16.20
N LYS A 443 14.53 23.26 -15.32
CA LYS A 443 14.87 22.16 -14.39
C LYS A 443 13.71 21.81 -13.46
N GLY A 444 13.00 22.80 -12.93
CA GLY A 444 11.81 22.58 -12.10
C GLY A 444 10.69 21.87 -12.86
N LEU A 445 10.40 22.32 -14.08
CA LEU A 445 9.43 21.67 -14.97
C LEU A 445 9.83 20.22 -15.29
N MET A 446 11.11 19.99 -15.61
CA MET A 446 11.64 18.65 -15.84
C MET A 446 11.46 17.75 -14.60
N GLN A 447 11.74 18.26 -13.40
CA GLN A 447 11.52 17.51 -12.15
C GLN A 447 10.05 17.18 -11.92
N ALA A 448 9.14 18.11 -12.21
CA ALA A 448 7.70 17.86 -12.11
C ALA A 448 7.23 16.79 -13.10
N VAL A 449 7.70 16.83 -14.35
CA VAL A 449 7.39 15.81 -15.37
C VAL A 449 7.91 14.44 -14.92
N VAL A 450 9.14 14.38 -14.40
CA VAL A 450 9.74 13.15 -13.86
C VAL A 450 8.90 12.60 -12.71
N LEU A 451 8.45 13.45 -11.80
CA LEU A 451 7.58 13.05 -10.69
C LEU A 451 6.24 12.50 -11.20
N ILE A 452 5.55 13.21 -12.09
CA ILE A 452 4.27 12.78 -12.68
C ILE A 452 4.44 11.43 -13.38
N TYR A 453 5.52 11.24 -14.14
CA TYR A 453 5.82 9.97 -14.79
C TYR A 453 5.96 8.81 -13.80
N HIS A 454 6.68 9.02 -12.68
CA HIS A 454 6.93 7.97 -11.70
C HIS A 454 5.71 7.67 -10.81
N VAL A 455 4.87 8.68 -10.53
CA VAL A 455 3.63 8.53 -9.75
C VAL A 455 2.56 7.82 -10.57
N THR A 456 2.40 8.18 -11.84
CA THR A 456 1.38 7.58 -12.72
C THR A 456 1.81 6.26 -13.35
N GLY A 457 3.04 5.80 -13.12
CA GLY A 457 3.53 4.54 -13.68
C GLY A 457 3.60 4.53 -15.21
N ALA A 458 3.80 5.69 -15.84
CA ALA A 458 3.83 5.86 -17.31
C ALA A 458 5.01 5.14 -18.01
N LYS A 459 5.81 4.37 -17.27
CA LYS A 459 6.92 3.55 -17.79
C LYS A 459 6.49 2.52 -18.83
N ASN A 460 5.24 2.06 -18.76
CA ASN A 460 4.71 1.04 -19.67
C ASN A 460 4.38 1.61 -21.06
N VAL A 461 4.36 2.95 -21.23
CA VAL A 461 4.08 3.61 -22.50
C VAL A 461 5.39 4.03 -23.16
N LEU A 462 5.78 3.30 -24.20
CA LEU A 462 7.09 3.46 -24.86
C LEU A 462 7.38 4.91 -25.33
N PRO A 463 6.45 5.63 -26.00
CA PRO A 463 6.71 7.01 -26.38
C PRO A 463 7.03 7.92 -25.18
N ILE A 464 6.24 7.86 -24.11
CA ILE A 464 6.44 8.68 -22.90
C ILE A 464 7.80 8.34 -22.26
N TYR A 465 8.14 7.06 -22.21
CA TYR A 465 9.43 6.60 -21.71
C TYR A 465 10.61 7.20 -22.50
N MET A 466 10.52 7.22 -23.82
CA MET A 466 11.57 7.80 -24.68
C MET A 466 11.72 9.31 -24.42
N TYR A 467 10.62 10.06 -24.33
CA TYR A 467 10.65 11.49 -24.00
C TYR A 467 11.25 11.76 -22.62
N LEU A 468 10.92 10.94 -21.62
CA LEU A 468 11.49 11.10 -20.30
C LEU A 468 13.02 10.91 -20.30
N ARG A 469 13.54 9.94 -21.07
CA ARG A 469 14.99 9.76 -21.20
C ARG A 469 15.66 11.01 -21.79
N LEU A 470 15.03 11.65 -22.77
CA LEU A 470 15.52 12.91 -23.35
C LEU A 470 15.50 14.03 -22.30
N ILE A 471 14.40 14.16 -21.54
CA ILE A 471 14.26 15.13 -20.44
C ILE A 471 15.36 14.93 -19.38
N ASN A 472 15.61 13.69 -18.95
CA ASN A 472 16.66 13.38 -17.97
C ASN A 472 18.05 13.76 -18.51
N SER A 473 18.30 13.49 -19.79
CA SER A 473 19.56 13.84 -20.45
C SER A 473 19.74 15.36 -20.53
N ALA A 474 18.69 16.09 -20.88
CA ALA A 474 18.67 17.54 -20.90
C ALA A 474 18.86 18.15 -19.50
N TYR A 475 18.25 17.55 -18.47
CA TYR A 475 18.42 17.98 -17.08
C TYR A 475 19.88 17.84 -16.60
N LEU A 476 20.52 16.71 -16.91
CA LEU A 476 21.93 16.49 -16.61
C LEU A 476 22.83 17.47 -17.38
N PHE A 477 22.53 17.71 -18.66
CA PHE A 477 23.24 18.69 -19.48
C PHE A 477 23.15 20.11 -18.88
N LEU A 478 21.95 20.60 -18.56
CA LEU A 478 21.75 21.92 -17.96
C LEU A 478 22.37 22.03 -16.56
N SER A 479 22.42 20.92 -15.82
CA SER A 479 23.13 20.86 -14.53
C SER A 479 24.63 20.97 -14.71
N GLY A 480 25.20 20.22 -15.66
CA GLY A 480 26.62 20.28 -16.04
C GLY A 480 27.01 21.67 -16.55
N TYR A 481 26.21 22.26 -17.43
CA TYR A 481 26.39 23.62 -17.95
C TYR A 481 26.43 24.65 -16.83
N GLY A 482 25.49 24.58 -15.87
CA GLY A 482 25.49 25.49 -14.70
C GLY A 482 26.74 25.35 -13.82
N HIS A 483 27.23 24.11 -13.61
CA HIS A 483 28.48 23.89 -12.90
C HIS A 483 29.69 24.44 -13.68
N PHE A 484 29.75 24.19 -14.99
CA PHE A 484 30.79 24.71 -15.87
C PHE A 484 30.84 26.24 -15.87
N CYS A 485 29.71 26.92 -16.08
CA CYS A 485 29.65 28.38 -16.08
C CYS A 485 30.11 28.97 -14.75
N TYR A 486 29.74 28.34 -13.62
CA TYR A 486 30.22 28.78 -12.33
C TYR A 486 31.75 28.66 -12.21
N PHE A 487 32.31 27.50 -12.56
CA PHE A 487 33.76 27.27 -12.48
C PHE A 487 34.51 28.23 -13.41
N TRP A 488 33.98 28.47 -14.59
CA TRP A 488 34.53 29.43 -15.55
C TRP A 488 34.54 30.87 -15.01
N GLN A 489 33.47 31.30 -14.33
CA GLN A 489 33.34 32.67 -13.82
C GLN A 489 34.08 32.92 -12.51
N THR A 490 34.15 31.93 -11.62
CA THR A 490 34.65 32.11 -10.25
C THR A 490 36.01 31.46 -9.98
N GLY A 491 36.41 30.47 -10.79
CA GLY A 491 37.63 29.68 -10.57
C GLY A 491 37.61 28.77 -9.33
N ASP A 492 36.51 28.70 -8.57
CA ASP A 492 36.45 27.92 -7.32
C ASP A 492 36.11 26.44 -7.57
N VAL A 493 37.15 25.58 -7.53
CA VAL A 493 37.05 24.12 -7.63
C VAL A 493 37.24 23.44 -6.25
N SER A 494 36.86 24.11 -5.16
CA SER A 494 37.08 23.59 -3.80
C SER A 494 36.28 22.31 -3.48
N LEU A 495 36.89 21.44 -2.67
CA LEU A 495 36.25 20.23 -2.10
C LEU A 495 35.02 20.58 -1.24
N ILE A 496 35.06 21.72 -0.55
CA ILE A 496 33.95 22.24 0.27
C ILE A 496 32.72 22.50 -0.62
N ARG A 497 32.92 23.07 -1.81
CA ARG A 497 31.84 23.30 -2.76
C ARG A 497 31.27 21.99 -3.29
N PHE A 498 32.12 21.02 -3.61
CA PHE A 498 31.67 19.69 -4.02
C PHE A 498 30.76 19.06 -2.96
N ALA A 499 31.20 19.03 -1.70
CA ALA A 499 30.41 18.52 -0.58
C ALA A 499 29.07 19.28 -0.41
N ARG A 500 29.09 20.62 -0.51
CA ARG A 500 27.88 21.46 -0.42
C ARG A 500 26.88 21.16 -1.54
N VAL A 501 27.34 20.87 -2.75
CA VAL A 501 26.48 20.48 -3.89
C VAL A 501 25.88 19.09 -3.67
N CYS A 502 26.69 18.11 -3.25
CA CYS A 502 26.20 16.75 -2.95
C CYS A 502 25.12 16.76 -1.87
N ILE A 503 25.36 17.48 -0.76
CA ILE A 503 24.40 17.58 0.35
C ILE A 503 23.11 18.31 -0.08
N LYS A 504 23.22 19.39 -0.87
CA LYS A 504 22.03 20.09 -1.39
C LYS A 504 21.20 19.23 -2.34
N LYS A 505 21.85 18.40 -3.17
CA LYS A 505 21.15 17.51 -4.12
C LYS A 505 20.51 16.29 -3.45
N CYS A 506 21.08 15.75 -2.38
CA CYS A 506 20.43 14.73 -1.53
C CYS A 506 19.14 15.22 -0.85
N LYS A 507 18.86 16.53 -0.87
CA LYS A 507 17.62 17.10 -0.33
C LYS A 507 16.44 17.05 -1.32
N PHE A 508 16.68 16.67 -2.57
CA PHE A 508 15.73 16.74 -3.68
C PHE A 508 15.56 15.42 -4.47
N TYR A 509 16.34 14.40 -4.12
CA TYR A 509 16.08 13.00 -4.49
C TYR A 509 15.60 12.29 -3.23
#